data_AF-A0A1E5GLQ0-F1
#
_entry.id   AF-A0A1E5GLQ0-F1
#
_cell.length_a   1.000
_cell.length_b   1.000
_cell.length_c   1.000
_cell.angle_alpha   90.00
_cell.angle_beta   90.00
_cell.angle_gamma   90.00
#
_symmetry.space_group_name_H-M   'P 1'
#
loop_
_entity.id
_entity.type
_entity.pdbx_description
1 polymer ?
#
loop_
_entity_poly.entity_id
_entity_poly.type
_entity_poly.pdbx_seq_one_letter_code
_entity_poly.pdbx_strand_id
1 'polypeptide(L)'
;MLVVVSLGFTVKAYAAYKTNYVDFSFTIKPKQQNTYTGTRYRQTTNRERAWMVRLRSSGEGWMTYTRFWLEKSNGENVSKGFNAQSGGATLYNSAYSSASKQNVRLTAENNNYNSASYPCYGTWDEETAYIISSSGGLLNRP
;
A
#
# COMPACT_ATOMS: atom_id res chain seq x y z
N MET A 1 41.75 12.77 -1.71
CA MET A 1 40.40 13.35 -1.88
C MET A 1 39.38 12.26 -1.53
N LEU A 2 38.77 12.34 -0.34
CA LEU A 2 37.76 11.39 0.11
C LEU A 2 36.39 11.89 -0.37
N VAL A 3 35.73 11.15 -1.26
CA VAL A 3 34.37 11.46 -1.69
C VAL A 3 33.42 10.73 -0.74
N VAL A 4 32.83 11.45 0.20
CA VAL A 4 31.75 10.93 1.03
C VAL A 4 30.47 11.03 0.21
N VAL A 5 30.01 9.91 -0.36
CA VAL A 5 28.69 9.83 -0.98
C VAL A 5 27.67 9.66 0.14
N SER A 6 27.10 10.77 0.60
CA SER A 6 25.96 10.74 1.52
C SER A 6 24.71 10.30 0.75
N LEU A 7 24.40 9.00 0.82
CA LEU A 7 23.09 8.48 0.43
C LEU A 7 22.07 9.01 1.45
N GLY A 8 21.42 10.12 1.12
CA GLY A 8 20.37 10.71 1.94
C GLY A 8 19.14 9.79 1.99
N PHE A 9 19.10 8.88 2.95
CA PHE A 9 17.89 8.15 3.29
C PHE A 9 17.07 9.00 4.26
N THR A 10 16.07 9.74 3.74
CA THR A 10 15.09 10.42 4.59
C THR A 10 14.22 9.38 5.29
N VAL A 11 14.47 9.17 6.58
CA VAL A 11 13.61 8.33 7.43
C VAL A 11 12.35 9.13 7.77
N LYS A 12 11.22 8.77 7.17
CA LYS A 12 9.90 9.32 7.53
C LYS A 12 9.35 8.56 8.73
N ALA A 13 9.04 9.26 9.83
CA ALA A 13 8.36 8.69 10.98
C ALA A 13 6.83 8.82 10.81
N TYR A 14 6.09 7.74 11.08
CA TYR A 14 4.65 7.63 10.84
C TYR A 14 3.91 7.55 12.18
N ALA A 15 2.94 8.43 12.40
CA ALA A 15 2.05 8.38 13.56
C ALA A 15 0.63 8.02 13.08
N ALA A 16 0.21 6.77 13.31
CA ALA A 16 -1.10 6.29 12.93
C ALA A 16 -2.21 6.93 13.81
N TYR A 17 -2.95 7.92 13.28
CA TYR A 17 -4.28 8.24 13.80
C TYR A 17 -5.24 7.14 13.34
N LYS A 18 -5.85 6.45 14.32
CA LYS A 18 -6.82 5.34 14.18
C LYS A 18 -6.76 4.61 12.83
N THR A 19 -5.69 3.84 12.62
CA THR A 19 -5.62 2.90 11.50
C THR A 19 -6.67 1.81 11.70
N ASN A 20 -7.56 1.67 10.73
CA ASN A 20 -8.54 0.60 10.71
C ASN A 20 -7.94 -0.54 9.91
N TYR A 21 -6.92 -1.20 10.46
CA TYR A 21 -6.27 -2.31 9.79
C TYR A 21 -7.31 -3.38 9.43
N VAL A 22 -7.47 -3.61 8.13
CA VAL A 22 -8.35 -4.63 7.59
C VAL A 22 -7.51 -5.80 7.16
N ASP A 23 -7.77 -6.96 7.73
CA ASP A 23 -7.15 -8.18 7.26
C ASP A 23 -7.66 -8.51 5.85
N PHE A 24 -6.77 -8.98 4.99
CA PHE A 24 -7.12 -9.57 3.71
C PHE A 24 -6.60 -11.00 3.63
N SER A 25 -7.33 -11.83 2.87
CA SER A 25 -6.91 -13.16 2.46
C SER A 25 -7.25 -13.29 0.97
N PHE A 26 -6.23 -13.58 0.17
CA PHE A 26 -6.33 -13.69 -1.27
C PHE A 26 -5.84 -15.05 -1.75
N THR A 27 -6.43 -15.52 -2.84
CA THR A 27 -5.77 -16.46 -3.75
C THR A 27 -5.26 -15.66 -4.93
N ILE A 28 -3.94 -15.47 -5.01
CA ILE A 28 -3.30 -14.88 -6.18
C ILE A 28 -3.44 -15.84 -7.35
N LYS A 29 -3.95 -15.33 -8.46
CA LYS A 29 -4.29 -16.09 -9.64
C LYS A 29 -3.10 -16.16 -10.61
N PRO A 30 -3.05 -17.19 -11.46
CA PRO A 30 -2.01 -17.32 -12.47
C PRO A 30 -2.12 -16.22 -13.54
N LYS A 31 -1.03 -16.03 -14.29
CA LYS A 31 -0.95 -15.13 -15.45
C LYS A 31 -1.34 -13.68 -15.12
N GLN A 32 -0.99 -13.23 -13.91
CA GLN A 32 -1.27 -11.87 -13.40
C GLN A 32 -2.75 -11.49 -13.47
N GLN A 33 -3.64 -12.45 -13.26
CA GLN A 33 -5.04 -12.10 -13.07
C GLN A 33 -5.26 -11.45 -11.70
N ASN A 34 -6.10 -10.42 -11.67
CA ASN A 34 -6.36 -9.66 -10.45
C ASN A 34 -7.23 -10.45 -9.46
N THR A 35 -6.92 -10.24 -8.19
CA THR A 35 -7.83 -10.46 -7.06
C THR A 35 -8.00 -9.15 -6.29
N TYR A 36 -9.09 -9.02 -5.56
CA TYR A 36 -9.40 -7.78 -4.85
C TYR A 36 -10.25 -8.02 -3.61
N THR A 37 -10.17 -7.12 -2.65
CA THR A 37 -11.09 -7.11 -1.48
C THR A 37 -12.47 -6.59 -1.88
N GLY A 38 -13.40 -6.64 -0.92
CA GLY A 38 -14.55 -5.73 -0.92
C GLY A 38 -14.11 -4.27 -0.85
N THR A 39 -15.04 -3.35 -1.09
CA THR A 39 -14.76 -1.91 -1.09
C THR A 39 -14.78 -1.30 0.31
N ARG A 40 -13.99 -0.25 0.50
CA ARG A 40 -13.97 0.62 1.69
C ARG A 40 -13.97 2.07 1.26
N TYR A 41 -14.64 2.91 2.03
CA TYR A 41 -14.80 4.32 1.70
C TYR A 41 -13.60 5.13 2.18
N ARG A 42 -12.86 5.71 1.23
CA ARG A 42 -11.72 6.59 1.53
C ARG A 42 -12.22 8.01 1.79
N GLN A 43 -12.13 8.46 3.04
CA GLN A 43 -12.74 9.71 3.50
C GLN A 43 -11.90 10.95 3.15
N THR A 44 -10.59 10.88 2.99
CA THR A 44 -9.77 12.06 2.73
C THR A 44 -9.78 12.52 1.28
N THR A 45 -9.57 13.82 1.10
CA THR A 45 -9.19 14.44 -0.19
C THR A 45 -7.68 14.61 -0.33
N ASN A 46 -6.93 14.50 0.76
CA ASN A 46 -5.47 14.61 0.76
C ASN A 46 -4.85 13.33 0.15
N ARG A 47 -4.07 13.50 -0.93
CA ARG A 47 -3.41 12.41 -1.66
C ARG A 47 -2.17 11.87 -0.96
N GLU A 48 -1.56 12.68 -0.08
CA GLU A 48 -0.40 12.31 0.74
C GLU A 48 -0.80 11.50 1.97
N ARG A 49 -2.09 11.48 2.32
CA ARG A 49 -2.63 10.45 3.21
C ARG A 49 -2.57 9.12 2.47
N ALA A 50 -1.46 8.44 2.69
CA ALA A 50 -1.13 7.20 2.03
C ALA A 50 -2.12 6.12 2.45
N TRP A 51 -2.47 5.22 1.54
CA TRP A 51 -2.99 3.92 1.90
C TRP A 51 -1.81 3.02 2.28
N MET A 52 -2.07 1.94 3.01
CA MET A 52 -1.01 1.00 3.41
C MET A 52 -1.34 -0.43 3.08
N VAL A 53 -0.28 -1.24 2.95
CA VAL A 53 -0.37 -2.70 2.91
C VAL A 53 0.80 -3.30 3.69
N ARG A 54 0.53 -4.40 4.38
CA ARG A 54 1.55 -5.27 4.96
C ARG A 54 1.27 -6.70 4.54
N LEU A 55 2.12 -7.25 3.68
CA LEU A 55 2.06 -8.65 3.29
C LEU A 55 2.69 -9.51 4.39
N ARG A 56 1.86 -10.17 5.20
CA ARG A 56 2.35 -11.00 6.32
C ARG A 56 2.92 -12.33 5.82
N SER A 57 2.35 -12.91 4.78
CA SER A 57 2.86 -14.12 4.15
C SER A 57 2.31 -14.33 2.75
N SER A 58 3.04 -15.11 1.98
CA SER A 58 2.71 -15.58 0.64
C SER A 58 3.06 -17.05 0.52
N GLY A 59 2.13 -17.84 -0.01
CA GLY A 59 2.35 -19.23 -0.39
C GLY A 59 3.26 -19.39 -1.61
N GLU A 60 3.64 -18.30 -2.29
CA GLU A 60 4.71 -18.33 -3.30
C GLU A 60 6.06 -18.66 -2.66
N GLY A 61 6.27 -18.27 -1.40
CA GLY A 61 7.50 -18.53 -0.66
C GLY A 61 7.89 -17.42 0.32
N TRP A 62 8.97 -17.67 1.06
CA TRP A 62 9.58 -16.67 1.92
C TRP A 62 10.28 -15.59 1.07
N MET A 63 10.17 -14.31 1.48
CA MET A 63 10.80 -13.17 0.80
C MET A 63 10.38 -12.94 -0.67
N THR A 64 9.36 -13.63 -1.15
CA THR A 64 8.72 -13.35 -2.44
C THR A 64 7.88 -12.07 -2.38
N TYR A 65 7.39 -11.63 -3.54
CA TYR A 65 6.68 -10.36 -3.65
C TYR A 65 5.26 -10.58 -4.17
N THR A 66 4.38 -9.65 -3.87
CA THR A 66 3.05 -9.56 -4.51
C THR A 66 2.81 -8.09 -4.81
N ARG A 67 2.25 -7.79 -5.99
CA ARG A 67 2.01 -6.41 -6.40
C ARG A 67 0.63 -5.98 -5.92
N PHE A 68 0.54 -4.76 -5.36
CA PHE A 68 -0.68 -4.19 -4.82
C PHE A 68 -0.95 -2.79 -5.35
N TRP A 69 -2.21 -2.43 -5.54
CA TRP A 69 -2.70 -1.08 -5.84
C TRP A 69 -4.15 -0.91 -5.37
N LEU A 70 -4.66 0.32 -5.45
CA LEU A 70 -6.08 0.61 -5.24
C LEU A 70 -6.84 0.67 -6.57
N GLU A 71 -8.05 0.11 -6.58
CA GLU A 71 -9.03 0.26 -7.64
C GLU A 71 -10.38 0.74 -7.11
N LYS A 72 -11.21 1.27 -8.02
CA LYS A 72 -12.67 1.33 -7.82
C LYS A 72 -13.32 0.02 -8.25
N SER A 73 -14.59 -0.19 -7.87
CA SER A 73 -15.36 -1.38 -8.26
C SER A 73 -15.49 -1.58 -9.78
N ASN A 74 -15.46 -0.49 -10.56
CA ASN A 74 -15.49 -0.50 -12.01
C ASN A 74 -14.14 -0.87 -12.69
N GLY A 75 -13.10 -1.16 -11.91
CA GLY A 75 -11.76 -1.50 -12.42
C GLY A 75 -10.85 -0.30 -12.74
N GLU A 76 -11.27 0.93 -12.44
CA GLU A 76 -10.39 2.09 -12.56
C GLU A 76 -9.27 2.02 -11.51
N ASN A 77 -8.01 2.02 -11.96
CA ASN A 77 -6.84 2.11 -11.09
C ASN A 77 -6.72 3.53 -10.51
N VAL A 78 -6.71 3.63 -9.18
CA VAL A 78 -6.67 4.91 -8.47
C VAL A 78 -5.43 5.09 -7.59
N SER A 79 -4.40 4.26 -7.80
CA SER A 79 -3.06 4.48 -7.29
C SER A 79 -2.02 3.85 -8.23
N LYS A 80 -0.73 4.17 -8.01
CA LYS A 80 0.36 3.35 -8.57
C LYS A 80 0.42 2.01 -7.85
N GLY A 81 0.83 0.98 -8.57
CA GLY A 81 1.15 -0.32 -7.99
C GLY A 81 2.56 -0.37 -7.41
N PHE A 82 2.74 -1.17 -6.36
CA PHE A 82 4.07 -1.50 -5.82
C PHE A 82 4.12 -2.93 -5.30
N ASN A 83 5.33 -3.46 -5.17
CA ASN A 83 5.56 -4.81 -4.69
C ASN A 83 5.75 -4.80 -3.16
N ALA A 84 4.98 -5.60 -2.43
CA ALA A 84 5.20 -5.85 -1.01
C ALA A 84 5.85 -7.22 -0.82
N GLN A 85 6.82 -7.30 0.08
CA GLN A 85 7.55 -8.53 0.38
C GLN A 85 6.83 -9.36 1.44
N SER A 86 6.77 -10.68 1.24
CA SER A 86 6.26 -11.65 2.19
C SER A 86 7.05 -11.61 3.50
N GLY A 87 6.36 -11.37 4.62
CA GLY A 87 6.97 -11.18 5.94
C GLY A 87 7.63 -9.80 6.14
N GLY A 88 7.47 -8.90 5.18
CA GLY A 88 8.12 -7.60 5.16
C GLY A 88 7.46 -6.51 6.04
N ALA A 89 8.01 -5.31 5.92
CA ALA A 89 7.51 -4.12 6.58
C ALA A 89 6.15 -3.66 6.01
N THR A 90 5.45 -2.84 6.78
CA THR A 90 4.31 -2.05 6.28
C THR A 90 4.80 -1.05 5.25
N LEU A 91 4.15 -1.03 4.08
CA LEU A 91 4.42 -0.08 3.01
C LEU A 91 3.27 0.92 2.87
N TYR A 92 3.63 2.15 2.54
CA TYR A 92 2.69 3.27 2.37
C TYR A 92 2.80 3.80 0.95
N ASN A 93 1.67 4.13 0.33
CA ASN A 93 1.67 4.74 -1.00
C ASN A 93 0.55 5.77 -1.15
N SER A 94 0.79 6.77 -2.01
CA SER A 94 -0.20 7.79 -2.34
C SER A 94 -1.31 7.23 -3.24
N ALA A 95 -2.49 7.83 -3.14
CA ALA A 95 -3.60 7.60 -4.05
C ALA A 95 -3.78 8.80 -5.00
N TYR A 96 -4.39 8.55 -6.16
CA TYR A 96 -4.79 9.62 -7.08
C TYR A 96 -5.97 10.41 -6.52
N SER A 97 -6.22 11.60 -7.07
CA SER A 97 -7.39 12.41 -6.68
C SER A 97 -8.71 11.71 -6.98
N SER A 98 -8.76 10.81 -7.96
CA SER A 98 -9.95 10.01 -8.29
C SER A 98 -10.32 8.99 -7.20
N ALA A 99 -9.46 8.75 -6.20
CA ALA A 99 -9.76 7.94 -5.01
C ALA A 99 -10.39 8.76 -3.86
N SER A 100 -10.43 10.08 -3.95
CA SER A 100 -10.86 10.95 -2.85
C SER A 100 -12.38 10.92 -2.68
N LYS A 101 -12.87 10.65 -1.47
CA LYS A 101 -14.31 10.55 -1.17
C LYS A 101 -15.00 9.48 -2.02
N GLN A 102 -14.33 8.34 -2.21
CA GLN A 102 -14.80 7.24 -3.06
C GLN A 102 -14.63 5.89 -2.35
N ASN A 103 -15.43 4.91 -2.79
CA ASN A 103 -15.22 3.51 -2.44
C ASN A 103 -14.07 2.93 -3.27
N VAL A 104 -13.04 2.42 -2.58
CA VAL A 104 -11.86 1.79 -3.16
C VAL A 104 -11.71 0.37 -2.63
N ARG A 105 -10.98 -0.47 -3.35
CA ARG A 105 -10.61 -1.83 -2.92
C ARG A 105 -9.11 -2.03 -3.10
N LEU A 106 -8.51 -2.86 -2.25
CA LEU A 106 -7.16 -3.33 -2.47
C LEU A 106 -7.20 -4.39 -3.57
N THR A 107 -6.37 -4.20 -4.60
CA THR A 107 -6.16 -5.16 -5.67
C THR A 107 -4.76 -5.75 -5.54
N ALA A 108 -4.63 -7.03 -5.88
CA ALA A 108 -3.37 -7.75 -5.89
C ALA A 108 -3.22 -8.64 -7.12
N GLU A 109 -1.98 -8.83 -7.55
CA GLU A 109 -1.58 -9.82 -8.56
C GLU A 109 -0.16 -10.35 -8.28
N ASN A 110 0.19 -11.44 -8.95
CA ASN A 110 1.56 -11.93 -8.98
C ASN A 110 2.48 -10.90 -9.66
N ASN A 111 3.62 -10.56 -9.03
CA ASN A 111 4.60 -9.66 -9.64
C ASN A 111 5.37 -10.32 -10.81
N ASN A 112 5.22 -11.63 -11.01
CA ASN A 112 5.79 -12.43 -12.08
C ASN A 112 4.69 -13.02 -12.98
N TYR A 113 4.90 -13.04 -14.30
CA TYR A 113 4.00 -13.73 -15.23
C TYR A 113 4.32 -15.22 -15.29
N ASN A 114 3.55 -16.04 -14.58
CA ASN A 114 3.69 -17.49 -14.58
C ASN A 114 2.33 -18.18 -14.34
N SER A 115 2.32 -19.51 -14.31
CA SER A 115 1.11 -20.32 -14.06
C SER A 115 0.85 -20.63 -12.59
N ALA A 116 1.58 -20.02 -11.65
CA ALA A 116 1.43 -20.30 -10.23
C ALA A 116 0.17 -19.64 -9.67
N SER A 117 -0.46 -20.32 -8.71
CA SER A 117 -1.55 -19.82 -7.90
C SER A 117 -1.19 -20.07 -6.44
N TYR A 118 -1.35 -19.07 -5.57
CA TYR A 118 -0.95 -19.20 -4.17
C TYR A 118 -1.78 -18.31 -3.25
N PRO A 119 -1.99 -18.73 -1.99
CA PRO A 119 -2.64 -17.87 -1.00
C PRO A 119 -1.69 -16.77 -0.54
N CYS A 120 -2.21 -15.59 -0.22
CA CYS A 120 -1.46 -14.57 0.51
C CYS A 120 -2.37 -13.83 1.51
N TYR A 121 -1.78 -13.39 2.62
CA TYR A 121 -2.51 -12.77 3.72
C TYR A 121 -1.74 -11.61 4.34
N GLY A 122 -2.49 -10.65 4.88
CA GLY A 122 -1.91 -9.43 5.40
C GLY A 122 -2.95 -8.45 5.90
N THR A 123 -2.54 -7.20 6.06
CA THR A 123 -3.41 -6.09 6.45
C THR A 123 -3.28 -4.93 5.48
N TRP A 124 -4.35 -4.18 5.30
CA TRP A 124 -4.36 -2.94 4.55
C TRP A 124 -5.26 -1.90 5.20
N ASP A 125 -5.13 -0.66 4.74
CA ASP A 125 -6.01 0.46 5.10
C ASP A 125 -6.13 1.41 3.90
N GLU A 126 -7.33 1.87 3.58
CA GLU A 126 -7.59 2.79 2.47
C GLU A 126 -7.01 4.19 2.70
N GLU A 127 -6.74 4.53 3.97
CA GLU A 127 -6.25 5.84 4.38
C GLU A 127 -5.48 5.75 5.70
N THR A 128 -4.29 6.35 5.74
CA THR A 128 -3.51 6.53 6.98
C THR A 128 -3.30 8.00 7.27
N ALA A 129 -3.04 8.33 8.54
CA ALA A 129 -2.87 9.70 8.98
C ALA A 129 -1.40 10.14 9.08
N TYR A 130 -1.19 11.41 8.72
CA TYR A 130 0.01 12.27 8.73
C TYR A 130 1.41 11.64 8.55
N ILE A 131 2.05 12.04 7.45
CA ILE A 131 3.49 11.99 7.22
C ILE A 131 4.09 13.25 7.88
N ILE A 132 4.81 13.13 8.99
CA ILE A 132 5.68 14.22 9.45
C ILE A 132 7.04 14.01 8.77
N SER A 133 7.34 14.84 7.78
CA SER A 133 8.69 14.97 7.22
C SER A 133 9.51 15.84 8.17
N SER A 134 10.71 15.40 8.53
CA SER A 134 11.68 16.17 9.34
C SER A 134 12.17 17.39 8.55
N SER A 135 11.36 18.44 8.46
CA SER A 135 11.69 19.83 8.10
C SER A 135 10.39 20.63 7.99
N GLY A 136 10.02 21.36 9.04
CA GLY A 136 8.92 22.32 8.98
C GLY A 136 8.11 22.34 10.26
N GLY A 137 8.15 23.48 10.94
CA GLY A 137 7.64 23.66 12.29
C GLY A 137 6.22 23.19 12.51
N LEU A 138 5.98 22.80 13.76
CA LEU A 138 4.66 22.76 14.39
C LEU A 138 3.97 24.12 14.17
N LEU A 139 3.18 24.23 13.12
CA LEU A 139 2.23 25.33 12.99
C LEU A 139 0.92 24.88 13.63
N ASN A 140 0.69 25.48 14.80
CA ASN A 140 -0.58 25.61 15.49
C ASN A 140 -1.77 25.54 14.52
N ARG A 141 -2.76 24.72 14.87
CA ARG A 141 -4.14 24.98 14.45
C ARG A 141 -4.91 25.52 15.67
N PRO A 142 -5.78 26.52 15.46
CA PRO A 142 -6.74 26.94 16.47
C PRO A 142 -7.65 25.78 16.90
#